data_AF-A0A8S1V1F6-F1
#
_entry.id   AF-A0A8S1V1F6-F1
#
_cell.length_a   1.000
_cell.length_b   1.000
_cell.length_c   1.000
_cell.angle_alpha   90.00
_cell.angle_beta   90.00
_cell.angle_gamma   90.00
#
_symmetry.space_group_name_H-M   'P 1'
#
loop_
_entity.id
_entity.type
_entity.pdbx_description
1 polymer ?
#
loop_
_entity_poly.entity_id
_entity_poly.type
_entity_poly.pdbx_seq_one_letter_code
_entity_poly.pdbx_strand_id
1 'polypeptide(L)'
;MLQAKQIENFQKKNCIKENKEKIACRIEFLKLVLCDNKTIRASAQICKINFSTAKAILNKFRKQGIIKQSLKDYDRQIDLLKQIVQIQKGIKSEQISRDQEFKQKLNRQLQHFLQHIQSQKEDVNQIMDQKVLEEELRQEKQKEYSLVEQILEQQITLMKKICH
;
A
#
# COMPACT_ATOMS: atom_id res chain seq x y z
N MET A 1 7.63 -79.42 -18.26
CA MET A 1 7.64 -78.38 -19.33
C MET A 1 6.25 -77.93 -19.82
N LEU A 2 5.16 -78.68 -19.64
CA LEU A 2 3.80 -78.24 -20.07
C LEU A 2 3.16 -77.15 -19.18
N GLN A 3 3.45 -77.12 -17.87
CA GLN A 3 2.86 -76.13 -16.95
C GLN A 3 3.39 -74.70 -17.17
N ALA A 4 4.67 -74.53 -17.50
CA ALA A 4 5.26 -73.21 -17.76
C ALA A 4 4.67 -72.51 -19.01
N LYS A 5 4.41 -73.28 -20.09
CA LYS A 5 3.78 -72.77 -21.32
C LYS A 5 2.31 -72.37 -21.11
N GLN A 6 1.59 -73.03 -20.20
CA GLN A 6 0.22 -72.63 -19.87
C GLN A 6 0.19 -71.31 -19.08
N ILE A 7 1.12 -71.12 -18.13
CA ILE A 7 1.23 -69.90 -17.33
C ILE A 7 1.59 -68.70 -18.22
N GLU A 8 2.56 -68.83 -19.14
CA GLU A 8 2.89 -67.76 -20.10
C GLU A 8 1.71 -67.39 -21.01
N ASN A 9 0.95 -68.39 -21.47
CA ASN A 9 -0.23 -68.14 -22.31
C ASN A 9 -1.36 -67.47 -21.53
N PHE A 10 -1.53 -67.78 -20.24
CA PHE A 10 -2.48 -67.09 -19.35
C PHE A 10 -2.05 -65.65 -19.07
N GLN A 11 -0.75 -65.42 -18.81
CA GLN A 11 -0.21 -64.07 -18.61
C GLN A 11 -0.35 -63.21 -19.87
N LYS A 12 -0.06 -63.75 -21.06
CA LYS A 12 -0.29 -63.05 -22.34
C LYS A 12 -1.77 -62.75 -22.57
N LYS A 13 -2.67 -63.70 -22.30
CA LYS A 13 -4.12 -63.49 -22.41
C LYS A 13 -4.63 -62.39 -21.46
N ASN A 14 -4.13 -62.34 -20.23
CA ASN A 14 -4.49 -61.31 -19.25
C ASN A 14 -3.93 -59.93 -19.65
N CYS A 15 -2.69 -59.86 -20.14
CA CYS A 15 -2.10 -58.62 -20.65
C CYS A 15 -2.88 -58.03 -21.83
N ILE A 16 -3.38 -58.87 -22.75
CA ILE A 16 -4.22 -58.44 -23.87
C ILE A 16 -5.58 -57.92 -23.38
N LYS A 17 -6.20 -58.56 -22.37
CA LYS A 17 -7.46 -58.11 -21.76
C LYS A 17 -7.31 -56.74 -21.10
N GLU A 18 -6.28 -56.57 -20.26
CA GLU A 18 -6.00 -55.29 -19.60
C GLU A 18 -5.74 -54.15 -20.60
N ASN A 19 -5.06 -54.44 -21.70
CA ASN A 19 -4.82 -53.44 -22.74
C ASN A 19 -6.12 -53.03 -23.46
N LYS A 20 -7.03 -53.97 -23.71
CA LYS A 20 -8.35 -53.66 -24.28
C LYS A 20 -9.20 -52.82 -23.33
N GLU A 21 -9.19 -53.13 -22.03
CA GLU A 21 -9.89 -52.34 -21.00
C GLU A 21 -9.34 -50.91 -20.89
N LYS A 22 -8.00 -50.75 -20.90
CA LYS A 22 -7.36 -49.42 -20.90
C LYS A 22 -7.73 -48.61 -22.14
N ILE A 23 -7.86 -49.24 -23.31
CA ILE A 23 -8.29 -48.57 -24.55
C ILE A 23 -9.76 -48.19 -24.47
N ALA A 24 -10.63 -49.08 -24.01
CA ALA A 24 -12.05 -48.81 -23.83
C ALA A 24 -12.29 -47.62 -22.89
N CYS A 25 -11.59 -47.59 -21.74
CA CYS A 25 -11.63 -46.50 -20.79
C CYS A 25 -11.19 -45.15 -21.40
N ARG A 26 -10.16 -45.16 -22.26
CA ARG A 26 -9.71 -43.94 -22.98
C ARG A 26 -10.75 -43.45 -23.99
N ILE A 27 -11.40 -44.36 -24.71
CA ILE A 27 -12.45 -44.04 -25.68
C ILE A 27 -13.67 -43.45 -24.96
N GLU A 28 -14.08 -44.06 -23.85
CA GLU A 28 -15.19 -43.58 -23.04
C GLU A 28 -14.91 -42.19 -22.46
N PHE A 29 -13.70 -41.97 -21.93
CA PHE A 29 -13.27 -40.66 -21.46
C PHE A 29 -13.34 -39.60 -22.58
N LEU A 30 -12.87 -39.91 -23.78
CA LEU A 30 -12.93 -38.99 -24.92
C LEU A 30 -14.36 -38.71 -25.35
N LYS A 31 -15.24 -39.72 -25.35
CA LYS A 31 -16.66 -39.55 -25.64
C LYS A 31 -17.32 -38.58 -24.66
N LEU A 32 -17.08 -38.76 -23.35
CA LEU A 32 -17.64 -37.87 -22.31
C LEU A 32 -17.16 -36.42 -22.47
N VAL A 33 -15.89 -36.21 -22.85
CA VAL A 33 -15.31 -34.86 -23.00
C VAL A 33 -15.70 -34.18 -24.31
N LEU A 34 -15.73 -34.92 -25.42
CA LEU A 34 -15.90 -34.36 -26.77
C LEU A 34 -17.35 -34.41 -27.28
N CYS A 35 -18.12 -35.42 -26.91
CA CYS A 35 -19.50 -35.59 -27.37
C CYS A 35 -20.50 -35.08 -26.33
N ASP A 36 -20.27 -35.40 -25.04
CA ASP A 36 -21.22 -35.07 -23.96
C ASP A 36 -20.90 -33.74 -23.25
N ASN A 37 -19.90 -33.00 -23.75
CA ASN A 37 -19.44 -31.70 -23.22
C ASN A 37 -19.15 -31.67 -21.71
N LYS A 38 -18.83 -32.81 -21.10
CA LYS A 38 -18.48 -32.87 -19.68
C LYS A 38 -17.08 -32.32 -19.44
N THR A 39 -16.88 -31.73 -18.27
CA THR A 39 -15.57 -31.19 -17.89
C THR A 39 -14.53 -32.32 -17.79
N ILE A 40 -13.27 -32.01 -18.11
CA ILE A 40 -12.15 -32.97 -18.03
C ILE A 40 -12.08 -33.63 -16.64
N ARG A 41 -12.35 -32.86 -15.58
CA ARG A 41 -12.32 -33.35 -14.19
C ARG A 41 -13.47 -34.33 -13.92
N ALA A 42 -14.69 -34.02 -14.35
CA ALA A 42 -15.84 -34.90 -14.17
C ALA A 42 -15.69 -36.21 -14.97
N SER A 43 -15.26 -36.12 -16.24
CA SER A 43 -15.03 -37.30 -17.08
C SER A 43 -13.90 -38.18 -16.55
N ALA A 44 -12.84 -37.59 -15.99
CA ALA A 44 -11.75 -38.35 -15.37
C ALA A 44 -12.21 -39.11 -14.12
N GLN A 45 -13.09 -38.51 -13.31
CA GLN A 45 -13.69 -39.17 -12.14
C GLN A 45 -14.59 -40.35 -12.54
N ILE A 46 -15.45 -40.17 -13.55
CA ILE A 46 -16.34 -41.23 -14.07
C ILE A 46 -15.52 -42.41 -14.58
N CYS A 47 -14.47 -42.16 -15.37
CA CYS A 47 -13.61 -43.19 -15.94
C CYS A 47 -12.55 -43.71 -14.94
N LYS A 48 -12.53 -43.24 -13.69
CA LYS A 48 -11.55 -43.60 -12.65
C LYS A 48 -10.09 -43.45 -13.11
N ILE A 49 -9.79 -42.38 -13.85
CA ILE A 49 -8.43 -42.07 -14.31
C ILE A 49 -7.87 -40.83 -13.62
N ASN A 50 -6.56 -40.82 -13.40
CA ASN A 50 -5.87 -39.66 -12.84
C ASN A 50 -5.90 -38.47 -13.80
N PHE A 51 -5.91 -37.25 -13.26
CA PHE A 51 -5.96 -36.03 -14.05
C PHE A 51 -4.74 -35.86 -14.98
N SER A 52 -3.57 -36.32 -14.55
CA SER A 52 -2.35 -36.35 -15.38
C SER A 52 -2.54 -37.25 -16.61
N THR A 53 -3.12 -38.44 -16.43
CA THR A 53 -3.44 -39.38 -17.51
C THR A 53 -4.50 -38.80 -18.46
N ALA A 54 -5.55 -38.17 -17.93
CA ALA A 54 -6.58 -37.48 -18.70
C ALA A 54 -5.97 -36.36 -19.59
N LYS A 55 -5.08 -35.54 -19.02
CA LYS A 55 -4.36 -34.49 -19.74
C LYS A 55 -3.44 -35.07 -20.83
N ALA A 56 -2.74 -36.17 -20.54
CA ALA A 56 -1.88 -36.85 -21.50
C ALA A 56 -2.66 -37.43 -22.69
N ILE A 57 -3.84 -38.04 -22.44
CA ILE A 57 -4.73 -38.53 -23.49
C ILE A 57 -5.15 -37.37 -24.40
N LEU A 58 -5.72 -36.29 -23.84
CA LEU A 58 -6.15 -35.14 -24.64
C LEU A 58 -5.01 -34.50 -25.43
N ASN A 59 -3.81 -34.41 -24.83
CA ASN A 59 -2.64 -33.87 -25.51
C ASN A 59 -2.17 -34.75 -26.69
N LYS A 60 -2.30 -36.08 -26.62
CA LYS A 60 -2.00 -36.96 -27.76
C LYS A 60 -2.93 -36.67 -28.94
N PHE A 61 -4.23 -36.56 -28.68
CA PHE A 61 -5.22 -36.27 -29.73
C PHE A 61 -5.11 -34.83 -30.27
N ARG A 62 -4.69 -33.86 -29.45
CA ARG A 62 -4.35 -32.50 -29.91
C ARG A 62 -3.12 -32.49 -30.82
N LYS A 63 -2.05 -33.20 -30.45
CA LYS A 63 -0.83 -33.32 -31.28
C LYS A 63 -1.11 -33.99 -32.62
N GLN A 64 -2.08 -34.91 -32.66
CA GLN A 64 -2.55 -35.56 -33.88
C GLN A 64 -3.53 -34.70 -34.69
N GLY A 65 -3.85 -33.48 -34.25
CA GLY A 65 -4.75 -32.56 -34.93
C GLY A 65 -6.24 -32.90 -34.84
N ILE A 66 -6.61 -33.95 -34.09
CA ILE A 66 -7.98 -34.46 -33.99
C ILE A 66 -8.84 -33.55 -33.10
N ILE A 67 -8.25 -33.01 -32.03
CA ILE A 67 -8.91 -32.06 -31.13
C ILE A 67 -8.30 -30.69 -31.38
N LYS A 68 -9.11 -29.73 -31.83
CA LYS A 68 -8.69 -28.33 -31.93
C LYS A 68 -8.21 -27.85 -30.56
N GLN A 69 -7.03 -27.27 -30.53
CA GLN A 69 -6.50 -26.66 -29.33
C GLN A 69 -7.41 -25.48 -28.99
N SER A 70 -8.24 -25.66 -27.96
CA SER A 70 -9.08 -24.61 -27.43
C SER A 70 -8.15 -23.45 -27.03
N LEU A 71 -8.28 -22.32 -27.73
CA LEU A 71 -7.62 -21.01 -27.49
C LEU A 71 -8.02 -20.40 -26.14
N LYS A 72 -8.25 -21.22 -25.11
CA LYS A 72 -8.28 -20.74 -23.75
C LYS A 72 -6.83 -20.57 -23.33
N ASP A 73 -6.28 -19.42 -23.73
CA ASP A 73 -4.94 -18.94 -23.39
C ASP A 73 -4.84 -18.67 -21.88
N TYR A 74 -5.03 -19.70 -21.07
CA TYR A 74 -4.88 -19.62 -19.62
C TYR A 74 -3.48 -19.13 -19.25
N ASP A 75 -2.47 -19.51 -20.03
CA ASP A 75 -1.09 -19.03 -19.84
C ASP A 75 -0.98 -17.52 -20.11
N ARG A 76 -1.60 -17.01 -21.18
CA ARG A 76 -1.66 -15.56 -21.47
C ARG A 76 -2.46 -14.79 -20.42
N GLN A 77 -3.54 -15.37 -19.90
CA GLN A 77 -4.33 -14.76 -18.81
C GLN A 77 -3.53 -14.70 -17.50
N ILE A 78 -2.76 -15.75 -17.20
CA ILE A 78 -1.84 -15.78 -16.04
C ILE A 78 -0.75 -14.71 -16.20
N ASP A 79 -0.20 -14.54 -17.40
CA ASP A 79 0.83 -13.53 -17.64
C ASP A 79 0.27 -12.11 -17.57
N LEU A 80 -0.94 -11.87 -18.06
CA LEU A 80 -1.65 -10.60 -17.85
C LEU A 80 -1.90 -10.31 -16.37
N LEU A 81 -2.30 -11.32 -15.58
CA LEU A 81 -2.47 -11.17 -14.13
C LEU A 81 -1.15 -10.81 -13.42
N LYS A 82 -0.04 -11.44 -13.82
CA LYS A 82 1.30 -11.08 -13.29
C LYS A 82 1.69 -9.65 -13.63
N GLN A 83 1.42 -9.19 -14.86
CA GLN A 83 1.68 -7.81 -15.28
C GLN A 83 0.83 -6.82 -14.49
N ILE A 84 -0.46 -7.10 -14.27
CA ILE A 84 -1.34 -6.27 -13.44
C ILE A 84 -0.78 -6.14 -12.02
N VAL A 85 -0.32 -7.24 -11.41
CA VAL A 85 0.27 -7.22 -10.06
C VAL A 85 1.54 -6.36 -10.02
N GLN A 86 2.38 -6.42 -11.06
CA GLN A 86 3.58 -5.57 -11.15
C GLN A 86 3.22 -4.08 -11.27
N ILE A 87 2.25 -3.75 -12.11
CA ILE A 87 1.76 -2.37 -12.26
C ILE A 87 1.19 -1.84 -10.93
N GLN A 88 0.38 -2.64 -10.23
CA GLN A 88 -0.17 -2.26 -8.93
C GLN A 88 0.91 -2.00 -7.87
N LYS A 89 2.01 -2.77 -7.90
CA LYS A 89 3.16 -2.52 -7.02
C LYS A 89 3.86 -1.21 -7.38
N GLY A 90 4.06 -0.94 -8.67
CA GLY A 90 4.64 0.31 -9.17
C GLY A 90 3.83 1.54 -8.76
N ILE A 91 2.50 1.49 -8.94
CA ILE A 91 1.58 2.57 -8.54
C ILE A 91 1.67 2.83 -7.03
N LYS A 92 1.67 1.77 -6.20
CA LYS A 92 1.78 1.92 -4.74
C LYS A 92 3.10 2.57 -4.33
N SER A 93 4.22 2.21 -4.96
CA SER A 93 5.50 2.87 -4.67
C SER A 93 5.53 4.34 -5.06
N GLU A 94 4.97 4.70 -6.23
CA GLU A 94 4.87 6.12 -6.64
C GLU A 94 3.99 6.92 -5.69
N GLN A 95 2.88 6.34 -5.23
CA GLN A 95 1.96 6.99 -4.30
C GLN A 95 2.63 7.26 -2.94
N ILE A 96 3.40 6.29 -2.43
CA ILE A 96 4.20 6.47 -1.20
C ILE A 96 5.25 7.58 -1.38
N SER A 97 5.94 7.62 -2.53
CA SER A 97 6.93 8.67 -2.82
C SER A 97 6.32 10.07 -2.83
N ARG A 98 5.17 10.24 -3.50
CA ARG A 98 4.46 11.53 -3.54
C ARG A 98 3.99 11.99 -2.16
N ASP A 99 3.48 11.07 -1.34
CA ASP A 99 3.06 11.40 0.03
C ASP A 99 4.24 11.83 0.91
N GLN A 100 5.41 11.20 0.74
CA GLN A 100 6.63 11.59 1.44
C GLN A 100 7.11 12.97 1.00
N GLU A 101 7.15 13.24 -0.31
CA GLU A 101 7.51 14.56 -0.85
C GLU A 101 6.55 15.66 -0.37
N PHE A 102 5.25 15.38 -0.37
CA PHE A 102 4.24 16.31 0.14
C PHE A 102 4.43 16.63 1.62
N LYS A 103 4.65 15.60 2.46
CA LYS A 103 4.94 15.78 3.90
C LYS A 103 6.22 16.59 4.13
N GLN A 104 7.27 16.34 3.36
CA GLN A 104 8.51 17.11 3.47
C GLN A 104 8.29 18.58 3.08
N LYS A 105 7.54 18.85 2.00
CA LYS A 105 7.23 20.21 1.57
C LYS A 105 6.38 20.95 2.60
N LEU A 106 5.37 20.30 3.15
CA LEU A 106 4.52 20.85 4.22
C LEU A 106 5.34 21.16 5.48
N ASN A 107 6.23 20.26 5.90
CA ASN A 107 7.11 20.50 7.05
C ASN A 107 8.02 21.71 6.84
N ARG A 108 8.61 21.88 5.64
CA ARG A 108 9.43 23.06 5.33
C ARG A 108 8.61 24.34 5.41
N GLN A 109 7.40 24.35 4.86
CA GLN A 109 6.51 25.51 4.94
C GLN A 109 6.12 25.85 6.39
N LEU A 110 5.79 24.83 7.19
CA LEU A 110 5.53 24.99 8.62
C LEU A 110 6.74 25.55 9.38
N GLN A 111 7.95 25.05 9.09
CA GLN A 111 9.17 25.56 9.71
C GLN A 111 9.40 27.05 9.38
N HIS A 112 9.23 27.45 8.12
CA HIS A 112 9.34 28.86 7.73
C HIS A 112 8.28 29.73 8.42
N PHE A 113 7.05 29.26 8.52
CA PHE A 113 5.97 29.98 9.19
C PHE A 113 6.25 30.15 10.69
N LEU A 114 6.70 29.10 11.37
CA LEU A 114 7.07 29.16 12.79
C LEU A 114 8.26 30.10 13.02
N GLN A 115 9.27 30.07 12.14
CA GLN A 115 10.41 30.96 12.22
C GLN A 115 10.01 32.43 12.03
N HIS A 116 9.07 32.71 11.12
CA HIS A 116 8.52 34.04 10.92
C HIS A 116 7.72 34.55 12.12
N ILE A 117 6.92 33.69 12.76
CA ILE A 117 6.22 34.05 14.01
C ILE A 117 7.22 34.35 15.12
N GLN A 118 8.29 33.56 15.21
CA GLN A 118 9.30 33.74 16.25
C GLN A 118 10.06 35.06 16.06
N SER A 119 10.45 35.41 14.82
CA SER A 119 11.08 36.70 14.53
C SER A 119 10.14 37.89 14.79
N GLN A 120 8.85 37.76 14.48
CA GLN A 120 7.86 38.80 14.83
C GLN A 120 7.71 38.99 16.34
N LYS A 121 7.78 37.91 17.12
CA LYS A 121 7.77 37.98 18.59
C LYS A 121 9.00 38.69 19.14
N GLU A 122 10.17 38.43 18.56
CA GLU A 122 11.42 39.09 18.93
C GLU A 122 11.36 40.59 18.59
N ASP A 123 10.81 40.97 17.43
CA ASP A 123 10.58 42.37 17.06
C ASP A 123 9.61 43.08 18.02
N VAL A 124 8.49 42.45 18.39
CA VAL A 124 7.54 43.03 19.35
C VAL A 124 8.17 43.20 20.74
N ASN A 125 9.03 42.27 21.16
CA ASN A 125 9.76 42.39 22.41
C ASN A 125 10.88 43.44 22.36
N GLN A 126 11.41 43.78 21.18
CA GLN A 126 12.34 44.90 21.00
C GLN A 126 11.64 46.26 20.96
N ILE A 127 10.40 46.34 20.47
CA ILE A 127 9.63 47.60 20.40
C ILE A 127 9.12 48.04 21.79
N MET A 128 8.91 47.10 22.71
CA MET A 128 8.58 47.42 24.10
C MET A 128 9.87 47.70 24.89
N ASP A 129 10.50 48.84 24.60
CA ASP A 129 11.75 49.24 25.24
C ASP A 129 11.47 49.68 26.68
N GLN A 130 11.39 48.69 27.57
CA GLN A 130 11.03 48.84 28.98
C GLN A 130 11.87 49.90 29.69
N LYS A 131 13.10 50.14 29.22
CA LYS A 131 13.99 51.19 29.73
C LYS A 131 13.50 52.61 29.40
N VAL A 132 12.89 52.82 28.23
CA VAL A 132 12.31 54.12 27.86
C VAL A 132 11.11 54.42 28.75
N LEU A 133 10.26 53.42 28.98
CA LEU A 133 9.10 53.54 29.85
C LEU A 133 9.49 53.79 31.32
N GLU A 134 10.52 53.11 31.80
CA GLU A 134 11.07 53.30 33.15
C GLU A 134 11.70 54.70 33.32
N GLU A 135 12.38 55.22 32.29
CA GLU A 135 12.97 56.56 32.33
C GLU A 135 11.90 57.67 32.25
N GLU A 136 10.88 57.53 31.41
CA GLU A 136 9.73 58.45 31.38
C GLU A 136 9.01 58.48 32.74
N LEU A 137 8.81 57.32 33.37
CA LEU A 137 8.19 57.23 34.69
C LEU A 137 9.05 57.91 35.77
N ARG A 138 10.38 57.78 35.69
CA ARG A 138 11.31 58.44 36.63
C ARG A 138 11.26 59.96 36.47
N GLN A 139 11.24 60.46 35.23
CA GLN A 139 11.14 61.88 34.95
C GLN A 139 9.83 62.47 35.48
N GLU A 140 8.71 61.76 35.31
CA GLU A 140 7.41 62.24 35.78
C GLU A 140 7.34 62.32 37.31
N LYS A 141 7.87 61.30 38.01
CA LYS A 141 8.02 61.37 39.48
C LYS A 141 8.88 62.54 39.92
N GLN A 142 9.97 62.83 39.20
CA GLN A 142 10.85 63.94 39.56
C GLN A 142 10.18 65.30 39.38
N LYS A 143 9.35 65.48 38.34
CA LYS A 143 8.50 66.67 38.19
C LYS A 143 7.50 66.80 39.33
N GLU A 144 6.86 65.70 39.72
CA GLU A 144 5.91 65.67 40.84
C GLU A 144 6.59 66.11 42.15
N TYR A 145 7.76 65.55 42.47
CA TYR A 145 8.53 65.96 43.65
C TYR A 145 8.92 67.44 43.62
N SER A 146 9.39 67.94 42.48
CA SER A 146 9.76 69.35 42.34
C SER A 146 8.55 70.28 42.54
N LEU A 147 7.38 69.90 42.04
CA LEU A 147 6.16 70.67 42.24
C LEU A 147 5.74 70.71 43.71
N VAL A 148 5.80 69.57 44.40
CA VAL A 148 5.50 69.48 45.83
C VAL A 148 6.45 70.35 46.64
N GLU A 149 7.75 70.30 46.33
CA GLU A 149 8.76 71.13 46.99
C GLU A 149 8.49 72.62 46.80
N GLN A 150 8.19 73.07 45.57
CA GLN A 150 7.83 74.46 45.29
C GLN A 150 6.58 74.91 46.05
N ILE A 151 5.55 74.06 46.14
CA ILE A 151 4.34 74.37 46.90
C ILE A 151 4.66 74.53 48.39
N LEU A 152 5.47 73.63 48.96
CA LEU A 152 5.86 73.69 50.36
C LEU A 152 6.69 74.95 50.65
N GLU A 153 7.63 75.31 49.79
CA GLU A 153 8.41 76.55 49.92
C GLU A 153 7.53 77.80 49.88
N GLN A 154 6.56 77.84 48.96
CA GLN A 154 5.59 78.93 48.88
C GLN A 154 4.73 79.00 50.14
N GLN A 155 4.26 77.86 50.66
CA GLN A 155 3.49 77.80 51.90
C GLN A 155 4.30 78.30 53.10
N ILE A 156 5.55 77.85 53.26
CA ILE A 156 6.45 78.33 54.32
C ILE A 156 6.67 79.85 54.21
N THR A 157 6.85 80.36 52.98
CA THR A 157 7.04 81.79 52.73
C THR A 157 5.80 82.59 53.12
N LEU A 158 4.60 82.11 52.78
CA LEU A 158 3.33 82.73 53.16
C LEU A 158 3.14 82.72 54.68
N MET A 159 3.41 81.60 55.35
CA MET A 159 3.33 81.49 56.81
C MET A 159 4.26 82.49 57.51
N LYS A 160 5.51 82.62 57.04
CA LYS A 160 6.47 83.60 57.58
C LYS A 160 5.99 85.05 57.42
N LYS A 161 5.30 85.37 56.32
CA LYS A 161 4.73 86.70 56.09
C LYS A 161 3.51 87.02 56.95
N ILE A 162 2.76 86.01 57.40
CA ILE A 162 1.57 86.18 58.24
C ILE A 162 1.92 86.25 59.73
N CYS A 163 3.06 85.67 60.14
CA CYS A 163 3.54 85.68 61.54
C CYS A 163 4.40 86.90 61.92
N HIS A 164 4.53 87.90 61.05
CA HIS A 164 5.10 89.22 61.32
C HIS A 164 4.02 90.29 61.16
#